data_AF-A0A925N129-F1
#
_entry.id   AF-A0A925N129-F1
#
_cell.length_a   1.000
_cell.length_b   1.000
_cell.length_c   1.000
_cell.angle_alpha   90.00
_cell.angle_beta   90.00
_cell.angle_gamma   90.00
#
_symmetry.space_group_name_H-M   'P 1'
#
loop_
_entity.id
_entity.type
_entity.pdbx_description
1 polymer ?
#
loop_
_entity_poly.entity_id
_entity_poly.type
_entity_poly.pdbx_seq_one_letter_code
_entity_poly.pdbx_strand_id
1 'polypeptide(L)'
;MVSSAAKSVDAYLAELPPERRIVVSMVRDLVNAHIPPGYEEGMAYGMIGWSIPLSRYPVTYNKQPLSYAGLAAQKNNYALYLMCAYAESGQEQALRDAYAKAGRKLDMGKSCLRFKSLDELLVEPVAALIESLSVEQFIARYEASRKLTKSGK
;
A
#
# COMPACT_ATOMS: atom_id res chain seq x y z
N MET A 1 0.84 12.33 -10.47
CA MET A 1 1.40 12.91 -9.23
C MET A 1 0.25 13.11 -8.26
N VAL A 2 0.48 12.82 -6.99
CA VAL A 2 -0.49 13.04 -5.91
C VAL A 2 -0.45 14.52 -5.52
N SER A 3 -1.60 15.16 -5.32
CA SER A 3 -1.67 16.62 -5.13
C SER A 3 -2.70 17.09 -4.09
N SER A 4 -3.29 16.18 -3.29
CA SER A 4 -4.26 16.60 -2.27
C SER A 4 -3.57 17.18 -1.04
N ALA A 5 -4.17 18.24 -0.49
CA ALA A 5 -3.78 18.87 0.76
C ALA A 5 -4.62 18.41 1.97
N ALA A 6 -5.54 17.45 1.75
CA ALA A 6 -6.45 16.93 2.77
C ALA A 6 -5.71 16.45 4.02
N LYS A 7 -6.30 16.72 5.18
CA LYS A 7 -5.75 16.37 6.50
C LYS A 7 -6.39 15.13 7.13
N SER A 8 -7.48 14.65 6.55
CA SER A 8 -8.18 13.43 6.95
C SER A 8 -8.58 12.62 5.73
N VAL A 9 -8.79 11.32 5.92
CA VAL A 9 -9.26 10.41 4.88
C VAL A 9 -10.64 10.84 4.37
N ASP A 10 -11.54 11.25 5.26
CA ASP A 10 -12.86 11.73 4.88
C ASP A 10 -12.80 12.99 4.01
N ALA A 11 -11.93 13.95 4.34
CA ALA A 11 -11.70 15.13 3.52
C ALA A 11 -11.13 14.74 2.15
N TYR A 12 -10.17 13.82 2.11
CA TYR A 12 -9.60 13.30 0.87
C TYR A 12 -10.67 12.67 -0.03
N LEU A 13 -11.53 11.80 0.54
CA LEU A 13 -12.63 11.19 -0.18
C LEU A 13 -13.62 12.24 -0.69
N ALA A 14 -13.96 13.24 0.13
CA ALA A 14 -14.87 14.32 -0.22
C ALA A 14 -14.37 15.20 -1.38
N GLU A 15 -13.04 15.36 -1.53
CA GLU A 15 -12.42 16.10 -2.64
C GLU A 15 -12.47 15.35 -3.98
N LEU A 16 -12.61 14.02 -3.96
CA LEU A 16 -12.64 13.23 -5.19
C LEU A 16 -13.98 13.37 -5.93
N PRO A 17 -13.96 13.37 -7.28
CA PRO A 17 -15.16 13.18 -8.08
C PRO A 17 -15.94 11.92 -7.65
N PRO A 18 -17.29 11.92 -7.69
CA PRO A 18 -18.12 10.83 -7.16
C PRO A 18 -17.71 9.44 -7.65
N GLU A 19 -17.45 9.28 -8.94
CA GLU A 19 -17.04 8.03 -9.58
C GLU A 19 -15.69 7.54 -9.05
N ARG A 20 -14.76 8.46 -8.77
CA ARG A 20 -13.45 8.14 -8.22
C ARG A 20 -13.51 7.81 -6.74
N ARG A 21 -14.37 8.53 -6.01
CA ARG A 21 -14.63 8.27 -4.60
C ARG A 21 -15.13 6.87 -4.36
N ILE A 22 -16.03 6.36 -5.22
CA ILE A 22 -16.54 4.98 -5.13
C ILE A 22 -15.38 3.99 -5.23
N VAL A 23 -14.54 4.10 -6.27
CA VAL A 23 -13.40 3.20 -6.45
C VAL A 23 -12.43 3.26 -5.28
N VAL A 24 -12.05 4.46 -4.82
CA VAL A 24 -11.12 4.62 -3.70
C VAL A 24 -11.73 4.09 -2.40
N SER A 25 -13.03 4.28 -2.17
CA SER A 25 -13.70 3.76 -0.98
C SER A 25 -13.72 2.24 -0.97
N MET A 26 -14.03 1.60 -2.10
CA MET A 26 -14.04 0.14 -2.19
C MET A 26 -12.64 -0.48 -1.98
N VAL A 27 -11.59 0.15 -2.53
CA VAL A 27 -10.22 -0.32 -2.29
C VAL A 27 -9.78 -0.04 -0.85
N ARG A 28 -10.19 1.08 -0.26
CA ARG A 28 -9.95 1.38 1.16
C ARG A 28 -10.60 0.32 2.07
N ASP A 29 -11.86 -0.04 1.79
CA ASP A 29 -12.58 -1.06 2.54
C ASP A 29 -11.90 -2.43 2.42
N LEU A 30 -11.42 -2.77 1.22
CA LEU A 30 -10.61 -3.97 1.00
C LEU A 30 -9.34 -3.96 1.86
N VAL A 31 -8.60 -2.84 1.89
CA VAL A 31 -7.40 -2.75 2.73
C VAL A 31 -7.77 -2.88 4.21
N ASN A 32 -8.79 -2.17 4.68
CA ASN A 32 -9.18 -2.18 6.09
C ASN A 32 -9.72 -3.54 6.57
N ALA A 33 -10.36 -4.31 5.68
CA ALA A 33 -10.85 -5.66 6.00
C ALA A 33 -9.73 -6.68 6.19
N HIS A 34 -8.59 -6.46 5.53
CA HIS A 34 -7.51 -7.45 5.41
C HIS A 34 -6.20 -7.01 6.07
N ILE A 35 -6.07 -5.74 6.46
CA ILE A 35 -4.84 -5.27 7.09
C ILE A 35 -4.73 -5.81 8.52
N PRO A 36 -3.58 -6.40 8.91
CA PRO A 36 -3.41 -6.92 10.26
C PRO A 36 -3.58 -5.83 11.34
N PRO A 37 -3.98 -6.20 12.58
CA PRO A 37 -4.13 -5.22 13.65
C PRO A 37 -2.79 -4.56 13.99
N GLY A 38 -2.84 -3.25 14.26
CA GLY A 38 -1.68 -2.46 14.67
C GLY A 38 -1.11 -1.52 13.62
N TYR A 39 -1.61 -1.58 12.38
CA TYR A 39 -1.43 -0.51 11.41
C TYR A 39 -2.55 0.53 11.60
N GLU A 40 -2.19 1.81 11.50
CA GLU A 40 -3.13 2.94 11.62
C GLU A 40 -3.33 3.59 10.25
N GLU A 41 -4.59 3.87 9.92
CA GLU A 41 -5.00 4.59 8.72
C GLU A 41 -4.90 6.11 8.95
N GLY A 42 -4.37 6.82 7.96
CA GLY A 42 -4.34 8.29 7.97
C GLY A 42 -3.95 8.88 6.62
N MET A 43 -3.73 10.20 6.59
CA MET A 43 -3.19 10.88 5.42
C MET A 43 -1.66 10.90 5.48
N ALA A 44 -1.01 10.44 4.42
CA ALA A 44 0.43 10.47 4.25
C ALA A 44 0.79 10.82 2.81
N TYR A 45 1.73 11.74 2.60
CA TYR A 45 2.20 12.15 1.26
C TYR A 45 1.07 12.54 0.28
N GLY A 46 -0.03 13.12 0.78
CA GLY A 46 -1.19 13.55 0.00
C GLY A 46 -2.15 12.44 -0.42
N MET A 47 -2.04 11.25 0.16
CA MET A 47 -2.87 10.08 -0.13
C MET A 47 -3.25 9.34 1.16
N ILE A 48 -4.17 8.39 1.07
CA ILE A 48 -4.49 7.50 2.20
C ILE A 48 -3.29 6.58 2.42
N GLY A 49 -2.90 6.38 3.68
CA GLY A 49 -1.78 5.53 4.06
C GLY A 49 -2.09 4.72 5.31
N TRP A 50 -1.51 3.53 5.36
CA TRP A 50 -1.51 2.67 6.54
C TRP A 50 -0.08 2.49 7.02
N SER A 51 0.15 2.74 8.30
CA SER A 51 1.51 2.75 8.85
C SER A 51 1.56 2.30 10.29
N ILE A 52 2.73 1.87 10.73
CA ILE A 52 2.98 1.61 12.16
C ILE A 52 3.31 2.97 12.80
N PRO A 53 2.53 3.41 13.81
CA PRO A 53 2.75 4.70 14.45
C PRO A 53 4.06 4.71 15.24
N LEU A 54 4.65 5.91 15.37
CA LEU A 54 5.90 6.09 16.13
C LEU A 54 5.76 5.75 17.62
N SER A 55 4.54 5.84 18.17
CA SER A 55 4.22 5.38 19.53
C SER A 55 4.47 3.88 19.71
N ARG A 56 4.32 3.09 18.65
CA ARG A 56 4.60 1.64 18.65
C ARG A 56 6.02 1.33 18.17
N TYR A 57 6.50 2.02 17.14
CA TYR A 57 7.84 1.81 16.60
C TYR A 57 8.54 3.14 16.28
N PRO A 58 9.33 3.70 17.22
CA PRO A 58 9.95 5.02 17.05
C PRO A 58 11.25 4.99 16.22
N VAL A 59 11.78 3.81 15.90
CA VAL A 59 13.14 3.64 15.34
C VAL A 59 13.10 3.60 13.81
N THR A 60 12.71 4.72 13.18
CA THR A 60 12.73 4.89 11.72
C THR A 60 13.82 5.87 11.28
N TYR A 61 14.38 5.65 10.09
CA TYR A 61 15.50 6.48 9.58
C TYR A 61 15.15 7.96 9.39
N ASN A 62 13.87 8.29 9.20
CA ASN A 62 13.36 9.62 8.90
C ASN A 62 12.43 10.17 9.99
N LYS A 63 12.28 9.46 11.12
CA LYS A 63 11.35 9.81 12.21
C LYS A 63 9.90 9.98 11.73
N GLN A 64 9.52 9.24 10.70
CA GLN A 64 8.13 9.14 10.23
C GLN A 64 7.57 7.75 10.56
N PRO A 65 6.24 7.60 10.71
CA PRO A 65 5.60 6.28 10.80
C PRO A 65 6.05 5.34 9.69
N LEU A 66 6.19 4.05 10.00
CA LEU A 66 6.67 3.06 9.05
C LEU A 66 5.52 2.64 8.11
N SER A 67 5.53 3.17 6.89
CA SER A 67 4.47 2.94 5.90
C SER A 67 4.42 1.48 5.44
N TYR A 68 3.23 0.90 5.44
CA TYR A 68 2.95 -0.46 5.00
C TYR A 68 2.17 -0.49 3.68
N ALA A 69 1.14 0.36 3.58
CA ALA A 69 0.35 0.51 2.37
C ALA A 69 -0.01 1.98 2.11
N GLY A 70 -0.40 2.29 0.88
CA GLY A 70 -0.96 3.59 0.53
C GLY A 70 -1.86 3.52 -0.69
N LEU A 71 -2.89 4.37 -0.75
CA LEU A 71 -3.88 4.39 -1.81
C LEU A 71 -4.07 5.81 -2.34
N ALA A 72 -3.77 6.00 -3.62
CA ALA A 72 -3.87 7.28 -4.29
C ALA A 72 -4.75 7.23 -5.53
N ALA A 73 -5.65 8.21 -5.66
CA ALA A 73 -6.24 8.59 -6.92
C ALA A 73 -5.30 9.56 -7.66
N GLN A 74 -4.62 9.07 -8.69
CA GLN A 74 -3.78 9.90 -9.57
C GLN A 74 -4.60 10.44 -10.75
N LYS A 75 -4.09 11.45 -11.46
CA LYS A 75 -4.79 12.06 -12.61
C LYS A 75 -5.44 11.04 -13.57
N ASN A 76 -4.72 9.98 -13.97
CA ASN A 76 -5.18 9.03 -15.00
C ASN A 76 -5.37 7.58 -14.51
N ASN A 77 -5.07 7.27 -13.24
CA ASN A 77 -5.14 5.92 -12.69
C ASN A 77 -5.29 5.97 -11.17
N TYR A 78 -5.42 4.81 -10.57
CA TYR A 78 -5.27 4.57 -9.14
C TYR A 78 -3.96 3.83 -8.90
N ALA A 79 -3.35 4.13 -7.75
CA ALA A 79 -2.13 3.48 -7.31
C ALA A 79 -2.34 2.92 -5.91
N LEU A 80 -2.18 1.60 -5.77
CA LEU A 80 -2.09 0.91 -4.49
C LEU A 80 -0.62 0.57 -4.24
N TYR A 81 -0.05 1.21 -3.23
CA TYR A 81 1.29 0.97 -2.76
C TYR A 81 1.25 -0.13 -1.70
N LEU A 82 2.02 -1.20 -1.90
CA LEU A 82 2.08 -2.38 -1.02
C LEU A 82 3.55 -2.65 -0.66
N MET A 83 3.99 -2.19 0.51
CA MET A 83 5.39 -2.36 0.93
C MET A 83 5.74 -3.80 1.29
N CYS A 84 4.74 -4.64 1.58
CA CYS A 84 4.91 -6.09 1.74
C CYS A 84 5.35 -6.78 0.44
N ALA A 85 4.91 -6.27 -0.71
CA ALA A 85 5.25 -6.76 -2.05
C ALA A 85 6.33 -5.88 -2.69
N TYR A 86 7.36 -5.52 -1.92
CA TYR A 86 8.52 -4.80 -2.46
C TYR A 86 9.29 -5.67 -3.46
N ALA A 87 9.90 -5.02 -4.45
CA ALA A 87 10.56 -5.64 -5.59
C ALA A 87 11.36 -6.92 -5.26
N GLU A 88 11.20 -7.94 -6.09
CA GLU A 88 11.87 -9.25 -6.04
C GLU A 88 11.54 -10.08 -4.79
N SER A 89 10.45 -9.75 -4.10
CA SER A 89 9.92 -10.58 -3.02
C SER A 89 9.03 -11.71 -3.56
N GLY A 90 8.94 -12.80 -2.80
CA GLY A 90 8.01 -13.90 -3.13
C GLY A 90 6.55 -13.43 -3.23
N GLN A 91 6.20 -12.37 -2.49
CA GLN A 91 4.92 -11.67 -2.57
C GLN A 91 4.67 -11.04 -3.94
N GLU A 92 5.66 -10.33 -4.50
CA GLU A 92 5.52 -9.76 -5.86
C GLU A 92 5.35 -10.87 -6.90
N GLN A 93 6.14 -11.94 -6.80
CA GLN A 93 6.06 -13.05 -7.74
C GLN A 93 4.70 -13.74 -7.69
N ALA A 94 4.17 -14.02 -6.49
CA ALA A 94 2.84 -14.60 -6.33
C ALA A 94 1.73 -13.73 -6.97
N LEU A 95 1.85 -12.41 -6.87
CA LEU A 95 0.91 -11.50 -7.53
C LEU A 95 1.06 -11.54 -9.07
N ARG A 96 2.29 -11.56 -9.58
CA ARG A 96 2.56 -11.72 -11.03
C ARG A 96 1.95 -13.01 -11.57
N ASP A 97 2.14 -14.11 -10.86
CA ASP A 97 1.63 -15.43 -11.25
C ASP A 97 0.10 -15.45 -11.23
N ALA A 98 -0.53 -14.83 -10.23
CA ALA A 98 -1.98 -14.74 -10.15
C ALA A 98 -2.57 -13.93 -11.33
N TYR A 99 -1.95 -12.80 -11.68
CA TYR A 99 -2.36 -12.01 -12.84
C TYR A 99 -2.18 -12.75 -14.16
N ALA A 100 -1.02 -13.42 -14.33
CA ALA A 100 -0.75 -14.23 -15.51
C ALA A 100 -1.77 -15.38 -15.66
N LYS A 101 -2.09 -16.08 -14.56
CA LYS A 101 -3.10 -17.15 -14.52
C LYS A 101 -4.49 -16.65 -14.88
N ALA A 102 -4.84 -15.43 -14.48
CA ALA A 102 -6.11 -14.80 -14.83
C ALA A 102 -6.15 -14.27 -16.28
N GLY A 103 -5.06 -14.38 -17.05
CA GLY A 103 -4.94 -13.79 -18.39
C GLY A 103 -4.95 -12.26 -18.38
N ARG A 104 -4.59 -11.64 -17.25
CA ARG A 104 -4.63 -10.19 -17.05
C ARG A 104 -3.22 -9.62 -16.97
N LYS A 105 -3.04 -8.43 -17.52
CA LYS A 105 -1.77 -7.71 -17.44
C LYS A 105 -1.64 -7.04 -16.07
N LEU A 106 -0.58 -7.37 -15.35
CA LEU A 106 -0.17 -6.63 -14.16
C LEU A 106 0.60 -5.36 -14.57
N ASP A 107 0.14 -4.19 -14.15
CA ASP A 107 0.93 -2.95 -14.18
C ASP A 107 1.44 -2.63 -12.77
N MET A 108 2.71 -2.97 -12.51
CA MET A 108 3.30 -2.80 -11.19
C MET A 108 4.75 -2.27 -11.28
N GLY A 109 5.04 -1.22 -10.50
CA GLY A 109 6.41 -0.79 -10.18
C GLY A 109 6.94 -1.50 -8.92
N LYS A 110 8.06 -1.06 -8.34
CA LYS A 110 8.73 -1.74 -7.21
C LYS A 110 7.83 -2.09 -6.01
N SER A 111 6.75 -1.37 -5.80
CA SER A 111 5.75 -1.64 -4.75
C SER A 111 4.40 -1.02 -5.09
N CYS A 112 4.19 -0.62 -6.35
CA CYS A 112 3.10 0.26 -6.75
C CYS A 112 2.28 -0.44 -7.83
N LEU A 113 1.15 -1.02 -7.43
CA LEU A 113 0.15 -1.60 -8.32
C LEU A 113 -0.68 -0.45 -8.91
N ARG A 114 -0.72 -0.35 -10.23
CA ARG A 114 -1.51 0.65 -10.96
C ARG A 114 -2.70 -0.02 -11.64
N PHE A 115 -3.86 0.62 -11.56
CA PHE A 115 -5.09 0.14 -12.16
C PHE A 115 -6.00 1.31 -12.54
N LYS A 116 -6.90 1.12 -13.49
CA LYS A 116 -7.87 2.15 -13.93
C LYS A 116 -9.30 1.90 -13.45
N SER A 117 -9.64 0.66 -13.15
CA SER A 117 -10.94 0.25 -12.60
C SER A 117 -10.76 -0.89 -11.61
N LEU A 118 -11.79 -1.12 -10.78
CA LEU A 118 -11.80 -2.24 -9.82
C LEU A 118 -11.69 -3.59 -10.53
N ASP A 119 -12.23 -3.71 -11.74
CA ASP A 119 -12.18 -4.95 -12.52
C ASP A 119 -10.75 -5.36 -12.88
N GLU A 120 -9.80 -4.43 -12.91
CA GLU A 120 -8.37 -4.73 -13.14
C GLU A 120 -7.67 -5.23 -11.87
N LEU A 121 -8.29 -5.09 -10.71
CA LEU A 121 -7.74 -5.51 -9.42
C LEU A 121 -8.19 -6.94 -9.08
N LEU A 122 -7.24 -7.87 -9.01
CA LEU A 122 -7.53 -9.22 -8.52
C LEU A 122 -7.65 -9.20 -7.00
N VAL A 123 -8.89 -9.12 -6.51
CA VAL A 123 -9.21 -8.91 -5.10
C VAL A 123 -8.54 -9.93 -4.19
N GLU A 124 -8.67 -11.22 -4.47
CA GLU A 124 -8.12 -12.29 -3.63
C GLU A 124 -6.58 -12.24 -3.50
N PRO A 125 -5.79 -12.19 -4.61
CA PRO A 125 -4.35 -12.00 -4.52
C PRO A 125 -3.93 -10.72 -3.79
N VAL A 126 -4.65 -9.62 -3.99
CA VAL A 126 -4.33 -8.34 -3.34
C VAL A 126 -4.62 -8.40 -1.84
N ALA A 127 -5.74 -8.99 -1.44
CA ALA A 127 -6.08 -9.23 -0.03
C ALA A 127 -5.02 -10.07 0.66
N ALA A 128 -4.61 -11.19 0.05
CA ALA A 128 -3.57 -12.07 0.59
C ALA A 128 -2.22 -11.33 0.78
N LEU A 129 -1.91 -10.39 -0.10
CA LEU A 129 -0.73 -9.54 0.07
C LEU A 129 -0.85 -8.58 1.24
N ILE A 130 -2.01 -7.94 1.41
CA ILE A 130 -2.27 -7.00 2.50
C ILE A 130 -2.15 -7.72 3.86
N GLU A 131 -2.67 -8.95 3.95
CA GLU A 131 -2.62 -9.80 5.15
C GLU A 131 -1.22 -10.37 5.46
N SER A 132 -0.31 -10.36 4.49
CA SER A 132 0.87 -11.24 4.51
C SER A 132 1.88 -10.98 5.63
N LEU A 133 1.90 -9.80 6.24
CA LEU A 133 2.89 -9.44 7.27
C LEU A 133 2.23 -8.78 8.48
N SER A 134 2.37 -9.42 9.64
CA SER A 134 2.11 -8.76 10.92
C SER A 134 3.04 -7.55 11.11
N VAL A 135 2.69 -6.67 12.03
CA VAL A 135 3.51 -5.50 12.39
C VAL A 135 4.95 -5.91 12.74
N GLU A 136 5.11 -6.98 13.53
CA GLU A 136 6.40 -7.49 13.99
C GLU A 136 7.22 -8.06 12.83
N GLN A 137 6.59 -8.83 11.94
CA GLN A 137 7.25 -9.37 10.74
C GLN A 137 7.70 -8.24 9.81
N PHE A 138 6.88 -7.21 9.66
CA PHE A 138 7.22 -6.06 8.83
C PHE A 138 8.37 -5.23 9.42
N ILE A 139 8.37 -5.00 10.74
CA ILE A 139 9.49 -4.35 11.45
C ILE A 139 10.78 -5.15 11.27
N ALA A 140 10.74 -6.48 11.48
CA ALA A 140 11.91 -7.34 11.33
C ALA A 140 12.48 -7.28 9.90
N ARG A 141 11.60 -7.30 8.89
CA ARG A 141 12.00 -7.15 7.48
C ARG A 141 12.60 -5.77 7.21
N TYR A 142 12.01 -4.71 7.75
CA TYR A 142 12.53 -3.36 7.66
C TYR A 142 13.95 -3.28 8.26
N GLU A 143 14.16 -3.73 9.49
CA GLU A 143 15.46 -3.71 10.16
C GLU A 143 16.52 -4.52 9.40
N ALA A 144 16.17 -5.71 8.89
CA ALA A 144 17.05 -6.54 8.10
C ALA A 144 17.51 -5.82 6.81
N SER A 145 16.57 -5.17 6.10
CA SER A 145 16.91 -4.38 4.91
C SER A 145 17.90 -3.25 5.22
N ARG A 146 17.81 -2.63 6.40
CA ARG A 146 18.70 -1.54 6.82
C ARG A 146 20.08 -2.04 7.21
N LYS A 147 20.19 -3.23 7.81
CA LYS A 147 21.50 -3.88 8.10
C LYS A 147 22.25 -4.16 6.80
N LEU A 148 21.57 -4.71 5.78
CA LEU A 148 22.17 -4.96 4.47
C LEU A 148 22.69 -3.68 3.81
N THR A 149 21.95 -2.55 3.90
CA THR A 149 22.42 -1.26 3.36
C THR A 149 23.60 -0.66 4.12
N LYS A 150 23.85 -1.06 5.38
CA LYS A 150 25.02 -0.60 6.15
C LYS A 150 26.28 -1.44 5.89
N SER A 151 26.13 -2.72 5.54
CA SER A 151 27.25 -3.63 5.23
C SER A 151 27.73 -3.55 3.78
N GLY A 152 27.07 -2.77 2.92
CA GLY A 152 27.44 -2.55 1.52
C GLY A 152 28.17 -1.23 1.25
N LYS A 153 28.86 -0.65 2.25
CA LYS A 153 29.72 0.52 2.10
C LYS A 153 31.17 0.19 2.41
#